data_AF-X0ZD24-F1
#
_entry.id   AF-X0ZD24-F1
#
_cell.length_a   1.000
_cell.length_b   1.000
_cell.length_c   1.000
_cell.angle_alpha   90.00
_cell.angle_beta   90.00
_cell.angle_gamma   90.00
#
_symmetry.space_group_name_H-M   'P 1'
#
loop_
_entity.id
_entity.type
_entity.pdbx_description
1 polymer ?
#
loop_
_entity_poly.entity_id
_entity_poly.type
_entity_poly.pdbx_seq_one_letter_code
_entity_poly.pdbx_strand_id
1 'polypeptide(L)'
;PAVGPHGKLYGRYGDYKSECLKLFDALTDVYIHGDSDGKLFAFPKHEVKIKKAWLKEFEPSYIKLMEEVAKMGTPYFLNMCPEWMPDEIHSQCCRKFLSGNQIIEKCVLDPEERKTSNVWENYVSIGSLQSVSLNLPRYAYISKDEGDYLRVLEENMELSARILRKKWKLIEKRLKSGHLPLCSGEINGRPIFNLKSQNLSV
;
A
#
# COMPACT_ATOMS: atom_id res chain seq x y z
N PRO A 1 13.56 -2.37 18.27
CA PRO A 1 14.81 -3.17 18.21
C PRO A 1 14.93 -3.80 16.82
N ALA A 2 16.13 -3.97 16.27
CA ALA A 2 16.29 -4.71 15.03
C ALA A 2 16.28 -6.22 15.32
N VAL A 3 15.58 -6.99 14.49
CA VAL A 3 15.44 -8.44 14.66
C VAL A 3 16.26 -9.12 13.57
N GLY A 4 17.27 -9.89 13.98
CA GLY A 4 18.15 -10.64 13.11
C GLY A 4 17.78 -12.12 13.00
N PRO A 5 18.70 -12.95 12.49
CA PRO A 5 18.50 -14.38 12.29
C PRO A 5 18.00 -15.09 13.56
N HIS A 6 17.07 -16.02 13.38
CA HIS A 6 16.44 -16.79 14.46
C HIS A 6 15.71 -15.93 15.52
N GLY A 7 15.29 -14.71 15.17
CA GLY A 7 14.55 -13.83 16.08
C GLY A 7 15.41 -13.14 17.14
N LYS A 8 16.75 -13.24 17.05
CA LYS A 8 17.67 -12.59 18.00
C LYS A 8 17.68 -11.08 17.77
N LEU A 9 17.76 -10.30 18.85
CA LEU A 9 17.80 -8.84 18.77
C LEU A 9 19.22 -8.35 18.48
N TYR A 10 19.36 -7.44 17.51
CA TYR A 10 20.61 -6.80 17.13
C TYR A 10 20.40 -5.29 17.05
N GLY A 11 20.72 -4.55 18.11
CA GLY A 11 20.63 -3.08 18.11
C GLY A 11 19.23 -2.53 17.79
N ARG A 12 19.19 -1.38 17.10
CA ARG A 12 17.96 -0.72 16.62
C ARG A 12 18.00 -0.58 15.10
N TYR A 13 16.85 -0.67 14.42
CA TYR A 13 16.77 -0.49 12.97
C TYR A 13 17.36 0.83 12.47
N GLY A 14 17.26 1.90 13.26
CA GLY A 14 17.84 3.21 12.94
C GLY A 14 19.36 3.21 12.85
N ASP A 15 20.05 2.24 13.47
CA ASP A 15 21.51 2.15 13.49
C ASP A 15 22.07 1.67 12.14
N TYR A 16 21.25 1.02 11.30
CA TYR A 16 21.64 0.41 10.03
C TYR A 16 21.34 1.29 8.80
N LYS A 17 21.25 2.61 9.01
CA LYS A 17 20.91 3.56 7.95
C LYS A 17 21.86 3.49 6.76
N SER A 18 23.16 3.32 7.02
CA SER A 18 24.19 3.29 5.98
C SER A 18 24.09 2.05 5.09
N GLU A 19 23.75 0.92 5.69
CA GLU A 19 23.57 -0.37 5.06
C GLU A 19 22.30 -0.40 4.22
N CYS A 20 21.21 0.17 4.74
CA CYS A 20 19.97 0.36 3.99
C CYS A 20 20.19 1.21 2.73
N LEU A 21 21.01 2.26 2.81
CA LEU A 21 21.33 3.11 1.66
C LEU A 21 22.17 2.36 0.61
N LYS A 22 23.16 1.57 1.05
CA LYS A 22 23.94 0.72 0.14
C LYS A 22 23.07 -0.31 -0.58
N LEU A 23 22.15 -0.95 0.14
CA LEU A 23 21.20 -1.89 -0.44
C LEU A 23 20.27 -1.21 -1.45
N PHE A 24 19.79 -0.01 -1.11
CA PHE A 24 18.97 0.81 -1.99
C PHE A 24 19.68 1.14 -3.30
N ASP A 25 20.94 1.59 -3.21
CA ASP A 25 21.75 1.92 -4.39
C ASP A 25 22.03 0.69 -5.25
N ALA A 26 22.36 -0.45 -4.63
CA ALA A 26 22.60 -1.70 -5.36
C ALA A 26 21.34 -2.23 -6.05
N LEU A 27 20.18 -2.09 -5.40
CA LEU A 27 18.90 -2.45 -6.01
C LEU A 27 18.57 -1.52 -7.19
N THR A 28 18.83 -0.22 -7.05
CA THR A 28 18.66 0.75 -8.13
C THR A 28 19.55 0.42 -9.32
N ASP A 29 20.80 0.00 -9.09
CA ASP A 29 21.69 -0.45 -10.17
C ASP A 29 21.07 -1.61 -10.95
N VAL A 30 20.46 -2.60 -10.26
CA VAL A 30 19.76 -3.70 -10.94
C VAL A 30 18.62 -3.17 -11.82
N TYR A 31 17.81 -2.23 -11.33
CA TYR A 31 16.72 -1.63 -12.13
C TYR A 31 17.24 -0.83 -13.33
N ILE A 32 18.38 -0.13 -13.20
CA ILE A 32 19.06 0.56 -14.31
C ILE A 32 19.57 -0.44 -15.35
N HIS A 33 20.07 -1.61 -14.92
CA HIS A 33 20.53 -2.64 -15.85
C HIS A 33 19.37 -3.29 -16.61
N GLY A 34 18.23 -3.48 -15.93
CA GLY A 34 17.05 -4.13 -16.49
C GLY A 34 17.10 -5.66 -16.37
N ASP A 35 16.14 -6.31 -17.00
CA ASP A 35 16.07 -7.77 -17.09
C ASP A 35 17.17 -8.35 -17.99
N SER A 36 17.10 -9.66 -18.27
CA SER A 36 18.09 -10.33 -19.13
C SER A 36 18.18 -9.75 -20.55
N ASP A 37 17.13 -9.07 -21.02
CA ASP A 37 17.08 -8.40 -22.32
C ASP A 37 17.47 -6.91 -22.23
N GLY A 38 17.81 -6.42 -21.03
CA GLY A 38 18.04 -5.00 -20.75
C GLY A 38 16.75 -4.16 -20.75
N LYS A 39 15.58 -4.79 -20.63
CA LYS A 39 14.29 -4.08 -20.53
C LYS A 39 13.96 -3.75 -19.08
N LEU A 40 13.08 -2.77 -18.90
CA LEU A 40 12.56 -2.45 -17.57
C LEU A 40 11.83 -3.65 -16.96
N PHE A 41 11.93 -3.77 -15.63
CA PHE A 41 11.18 -4.79 -14.90
C PHE A 41 9.70 -4.43 -14.82
N ALA A 42 8.84 -5.27 -15.39
CA ALA A 42 7.40 -5.17 -15.17
C ALA A 42 7.04 -5.50 -13.71
N PHE A 43 7.73 -6.49 -13.12
CA PHE A 43 7.60 -6.91 -11.73
C PHE A 43 8.92 -7.47 -11.16
N PRO A 44 9.19 -7.27 -9.85
CA PRO A 44 8.52 -6.31 -8.97
C PRO A 44 8.72 -4.88 -9.51
N LYS A 45 7.72 -4.01 -9.30
CA LYS A 45 7.85 -2.61 -9.69
C LYS A 45 8.83 -1.93 -8.74
N HIS A 46 9.70 -1.09 -9.28
CA HIS A 46 10.45 -0.17 -8.45
C HIS A 46 9.54 1.00 -8.03
N GLU A 47 9.25 1.09 -6.73
CA GLU A 47 8.48 2.18 -6.16
C GLU A 47 9.29 2.87 -5.06
N VAL A 48 9.49 4.18 -5.21
CA VAL A 48 10.33 4.97 -4.31
C VAL A 48 9.53 6.06 -3.63
N LYS A 49 9.62 6.12 -2.31
CA LYS A 49 9.02 7.19 -1.50
C LYS A 49 9.96 8.38 -1.41
N ILE A 50 9.50 9.55 -1.82
CA ILE A 50 10.28 10.78 -1.76
C ILE A 50 9.74 11.67 -0.65
N LYS A 51 10.57 11.97 0.34
CA LYS A 51 10.32 12.96 1.39
C LYS A 51 11.19 14.19 1.18
N LYS A 52 10.76 15.34 1.69
CA LYS A 52 11.49 16.62 1.57
C LYS A 52 12.92 16.56 2.10
N ALA A 53 13.16 15.84 3.21
CA ALA A 53 14.49 15.65 3.77
C ALA A 53 15.40 14.81 2.86
N TRP A 54 14.81 13.84 2.15
CA TRP A 54 15.55 12.90 1.31
C TRP A 54 16.22 13.61 0.12
N LEU A 55 15.57 14.65 -0.42
CA LEU A 55 16.09 15.49 -1.51
C LEU A 55 17.36 16.29 -1.15
N LYS A 56 17.72 16.37 0.14
CA LYS A 56 18.93 17.08 0.59
C LYS A 56 19.97 16.13 1.16
N GLU A 57 19.54 15.12 1.90
CA GLU A 57 20.42 14.27 2.68
C GLU A 57 21.08 13.15 1.85
N PHE A 58 20.44 12.71 0.76
CA PHE A 58 20.88 11.55 -0.03
C PHE A 58 21.03 11.89 -1.52
N GLU A 59 21.57 13.07 -1.81
CA GLU A 59 21.79 13.54 -3.17
C GLU A 59 22.44 12.50 -4.11
N PRO A 60 23.49 11.73 -3.70
CA PRO A 60 24.07 10.72 -4.58
C PRO A 60 23.09 9.62 -5.00
N SER A 61 22.32 9.07 -4.05
CA SER A 61 21.29 8.04 -4.34
C SER A 61 20.13 8.61 -5.14
N TYR A 62 19.78 9.88 -4.91
CA TYR A 62 18.78 10.58 -5.71
C TYR A 62 19.21 10.74 -7.16
N ILE A 63 20.45 11.15 -7.42
CA ILE A 63 20.98 11.28 -8.77
C ILE A 63 21.00 9.93 -9.49
N LYS A 64 21.38 8.85 -8.77
CA LYS A 64 21.29 7.48 -9.32
C LYS A 64 19.87 7.10 -9.73
N LEU A 65 18.85 7.44 -8.95
CA LEU A 65 17.47 7.21 -9.38
C LEU A 65 17.08 8.02 -10.62
N MET A 66 17.60 9.23 -10.77
CA MET A 66 17.34 10.02 -11.98
C MET A 66 17.96 9.37 -13.22
N GLU A 67 19.06 8.62 -13.08
CA GLU A 67 19.61 7.79 -14.15
C GLU A 67 18.63 6.68 -14.57
N GLU A 68 18.02 5.99 -13.60
CA GLU A 68 16.97 5.01 -13.87
C GLU A 68 15.79 5.65 -14.63
N VAL A 69 15.34 6.85 -14.20
CA VAL A 69 14.25 7.57 -14.85
C VAL A 69 14.59 7.87 -16.30
N ALA A 70 15.79 8.37 -16.56
CA ALA A 70 16.23 8.73 -17.90
C ALA A 70 16.33 7.51 -18.83
N LYS A 71 16.73 6.34 -18.30
CA LYS A 71 16.99 5.14 -19.10
C LYS A 71 15.76 4.25 -19.26
N MET A 72 14.99 4.07 -18.18
CA MET A 72 13.92 3.06 -18.07
C MET A 72 12.52 3.67 -17.96
N GLY A 73 12.39 4.97 -17.65
CA GLY A 73 11.10 5.58 -17.32
C GLY A 73 10.52 5.12 -15.97
N THR A 74 11.35 4.52 -15.12
CA THR A 74 11.06 4.05 -13.75
C THR A 74 12.03 4.74 -12.77
N PRO A 75 11.79 4.75 -11.44
CA PRO A 75 10.70 4.13 -10.69
C PRO A 75 9.41 4.95 -10.70
N TYR A 76 8.35 4.37 -10.11
CA TYR A 76 7.22 5.16 -9.66
C TYR A 76 7.58 5.92 -8.39
N PHE A 77 7.34 7.23 -8.38
CA PHE A 77 7.54 8.05 -7.20
C PHE A 77 6.26 8.21 -6.39
N LEU A 78 6.34 7.84 -5.11
CA LEU A 78 5.38 8.24 -4.09
C LEU A 78 5.83 9.57 -3.49
N ASN A 79 5.26 10.67 -3.99
CA ASN A 79 5.60 12.02 -3.55
C ASN A 79 4.96 12.32 -2.17
N MET A 80 5.80 12.35 -1.14
CA MET A 80 5.45 12.67 0.25
C MET A 80 6.01 14.04 0.68
N CYS A 81 6.37 14.91 -0.27
CA CYS A 81 6.85 16.26 0.02
C CYS A 81 5.77 17.26 0.47
N PRO A 82 4.51 17.21 -0.01
CA PRO A 82 3.48 18.14 0.43
C PRO A 82 3.14 17.97 1.92
N GLU A 83 2.89 19.07 2.63
CA GLU A 83 2.62 19.06 4.08
C GLU A 83 1.33 18.32 4.46
N TRP A 84 0.37 18.25 3.54
CA TRP A 84 -0.88 17.51 3.74
C TRP A 84 -0.71 15.98 3.57
N MET A 85 0.44 15.52 3.07
CA MET A 85 0.70 14.09 2.96
C MET A 85 1.06 13.50 4.32
N PRO A 86 0.44 12.38 4.72
CA PRO A 86 0.83 11.69 5.95
C PRO A 86 2.28 11.20 5.96
N ASP A 87 2.85 11.06 7.15
CA ASP A 87 4.24 10.62 7.36
C ASP A 87 4.54 9.23 6.81
N GLU A 88 3.53 8.38 6.72
CA GLU A 88 3.64 7.03 6.17
C GLU A 88 2.46 6.71 5.26
N ILE A 89 2.78 6.42 4.00
CA ILE A 89 1.83 6.00 2.98
C ILE A 89 2.40 4.74 2.34
N HIS A 90 1.56 3.73 2.19
CA HIS A 90 1.86 2.54 1.40
C HIS A 90 0.92 2.53 0.21
N SER A 91 1.50 2.34 -0.98
CA SER A 91 0.73 2.05 -2.18
C SER A 91 0.39 0.56 -2.13
N GLN A 92 -0.86 0.20 -2.40
CA GLN A 92 -1.20 -1.17 -2.76
C GLN A 92 -1.42 -1.23 -4.26
N CYS A 93 -0.56 -1.98 -4.95
CA CYS A 93 -0.58 -2.09 -6.41
C CYS A 93 -0.49 -0.69 -7.05
N CYS A 94 -1.24 -0.43 -8.12
CA CYS A 94 -0.97 0.71 -9.00
C CYS A 94 -1.23 2.11 -8.41
N ARG A 95 -2.17 2.30 -7.47
CA ARG A 95 -2.51 3.65 -6.96
C ARG A 95 -3.31 3.69 -5.66
N LYS A 96 -3.60 2.56 -5.00
CA LYS A 96 -4.46 2.59 -3.82
C LYS A 96 -3.65 3.06 -2.61
N PHE A 97 -3.85 4.31 -2.22
CA PHE A 97 -3.31 4.83 -0.97
C PHE A 97 -4.12 4.26 0.18
N LEU A 98 -3.43 3.60 1.09
CA LEU A 98 -3.91 3.50 2.45
C LEU A 98 -3.54 4.84 3.10
N SER A 99 -4.54 5.62 3.51
CA SER A 99 -4.26 6.93 4.12
C SER A 99 -3.45 6.71 5.40
N GLY A 100 -2.53 7.62 5.69
CA GLY A 100 -1.69 7.50 6.87
C GLY A 100 -2.50 7.39 8.16
N ASN A 101 -3.70 7.95 8.28
CA ASN A 101 -4.54 7.70 9.46
C ASN A 101 -4.96 6.23 9.57
N GLN A 102 -5.32 5.55 8.48
CA GLN A 102 -5.68 4.13 8.49
C GLN A 102 -4.47 3.20 8.70
N ILE A 103 -3.29 3.60 8.25
CA ILE A 103 -2.03 2.90 8.50
C ILE A 103 -1.58 3.17 9.93
N ILE A 104 -1.50 4.42 10.38
CA ILE A 104 -1.04 4.85 11.70
C ILE A 104 -1.99 4.35 12.79
N GLU A 105 -3.31 4.42 12.64
CA GLU A 105 -4.27 3.80 13.58
C GLU A 105 -4.11 2.27 13.71
N LYS A 106 -3.48 1.60 12.73
CA LYS A 106 -3.34 0.13 12.69
C LYS A 106 -1.89 -0.38 12.82
N CYS A 107 -0.89 0.47 12.54
CA CYS A 107 0.54 0.17 12.51
C CYS A 107 1.27 0.87 13.66
N VAL A 108 0.66 1.92 14.23
CA VAL A 108 1.01 2.47 15.52
C VAL A 108 -0.06 1.99 16.49
N LEU A 109 0.17 0.81 17.07
CA LEU A 109 -0.25 0.59 18.45
C LEU A 109 0.20 1.81 19.25
N ASP A 110 -0.65 2.27 20.17
CA ASP A 110 -0.37 3.36 21.12
C ASP A 110 1.15 3.43 21.44
N PRO A 111 1.82 4.59 21.38
CA PRO A 111 3.24 4.73 21.73
C PRO A 111 3.68 3.95 22.98
N GLU A 112 2.78 3.75 23.95
CA GLU A 112 3.01 2.88 25.11
C GLU A 112 2.90 1.37 24.80
N GLU A 113 1.90 0.94 24.02
CA GLU A 113 1.79 -0.43 23.50
C GLU A 113 2.94 -0.80 22.55
N ARG A 114 3.54 0.18 21.85
CA ARG A 114 4.71 -0.02 20.98
C ARG A 114 5.92 -0.56 21.73
N LYS A 115 6.07 -0.23 23.02
CA LYS A 115 7.20 -0.69 23.86
C LYS A 115 7.13 -2.20 24.13
N THR A 116 5.94 -2.79 24.09
CA THR A 116 5.68 -4.21 24.34
C THR A 116 5.28 -4.98 23.08
N SER A 117 4.97 -4.29 21.98
CA SER A 117 4.50 -4.92 20.75
C SER A 117 5.60 -5.62 19.94
N ASN A 118 5.30 -6.83 19.49
CA ASN A 118 6.13 -7.61 18.59
C ASN A 118 5.66 -7.42 17.14
N VAL A 119 6.58 -7.15 16.20
CA VAL A 119 6.27 -7.00 14.76
C VAL A 119 5.71 -8.30 14.17
N TRP A 120 6.03 -9.45 14.77
CA TRP A 120 5.47 -10.76 14.41
C TRP A 120 4.08 -11.01 15.00
N GLU A 121 3.53 -10.09 15.79
CA GLU A 121 2.18 -10.20 16.39
C GLU A 121 1.19 -9.18 15.82
N ASN A 122 1.67 -8.26 14.98
CA ASN A 122 0.89 -7.16 14.39
C ASN A 122 1.12 -7.11 12.88
N TYR A 123 0.53 -8.07 12.17
CA TYR A 123 0.58 -8.16 10.71
C TYR A 123 -0.24 -7.04 10.09
N VAL A 124 0.40 -6.25 9.21
CA VAL A 124 -0.32 -5.27 8.39
C VAL A 124 -0.99 -6.00 7.23
N SER A 125 -2.13 -6.62 7.50
CA SER A 125 -2.94 -7.32 6.48
C SER A 125 -4.02 -6.40 5.90
N ILE A 126 -3.68 -5.14 5.58
CA ILE A 126 -4.63 -4.18 5.00
C ILE A 126 -4.74 -4.45 3.49
N GLY A 127 -5.93 -4.31 2.92
CA GLY A 127 -6.22 -4.66 1.53
C GLY A 127 -7.49 -3.99 1.01
N SER A 128 -7.80 -4.28 -0.25
CA SER A 128 -9.08 -3.94 -0.89
C SER A 128 -9.90 -5.20 -1.12
N LEU A 129 -11.10 -5.29 -0.55
CA LEU A 129 -11.98 -6.44 -0.76
C LEU A 129 -12.64 -6.43 -2.14
N GLN A 130 -12.98 -5.24 -2.63
CA GLN A 130 -13.64 -5.00 -3.92
C GLN A 130 -13.56 -3.52 -4.29
N SER A 131 -13.50 -3.24 -5.59
CA SER A 131 -13.76 -1.91 -6.16
C SER A 131 -14.93 -1.99 -7.15
N VAL A 132 -15.72 -0.92 -7.27
CA VAL A 132 -16.79 -0.80 -8.26
C VAL A 132 -16.64 0.51 -9.01
N SER A 133 -16.23 0.46 -10.28
CA SER A 133 -16.06 1.67 -11.08
C SER A 133 -17.39 2.11 -11.71
N LEU A 134 -17.68 3.40 -11.59
CA LEU A 134 -18.85 4.04 -12.18
C LEU A 134 -18.51 4.59 -13.57
N ASN A 135 -19.40 4.40 -14.54
CA ASN A 135 -19.23 4.93 -15.90
C ASN A 135 -19.86 6.33 -16.01
N LEU A 136 -19.20 7.31 -15.40
CA LEU A 136 -19.69 8.70 -15.37
C LEU A 136 -19.97 9.28 -16.77
N PRO A 137 -19.11 9.07 -17.80
CA PRO A 137 -19.41 9.53 -19.16
C PRO A 137 -20.70 8.94 -19.73
N ARG A 138 -20.98 7.66 -19.47
CA ARG A 138 -22.23 7.02 -19.90
C ARG A 138 -23.44 7.62 -19.20
N TYR A 139 -23.33 7.92 -17.90
CA TYR A 139 -24.42 8.54 -17.14
C TYR A 139 -24.72 9.93 -17.72
N ALA A 140 -23.69 10.73 -17.97
CA ALA A 140 -23.85 12.04 -18.62
C ALA A 140 -24.51 11.92 -20.01
N TYR A 141 -24.14 10.91 -20.81
CA TYR A 141 -24.71 10.71 -22.15
C TYR A 141 -26.20 10.33 -22.15
N ILE A 142 -26.68 9.59 -21.15
CA ILE A 142 -28.09 9.16 -21.10
C ILE A 142 -29.01 10.15 -20.40
N SER A 143 -28.44 11.05 -19.59
CA SER A 143 -29.19 12.01 -18.81
C SER A 143 -29.62 13.20 -19.66
N LYS A 144 -30.83 13.70 -19.40
CA LYS A 144 -31.39 14.84 -20.12
C LYS A 144 -30.81 16.18 -19.67
N ASP A 145 -30.53 16.28 -18.38
CA ASP A 145 -30.02 17.46 -17.69
C ASP A 145 -29.23 17.05 -16.45
N GLU A 146 -28.73 18.04 -15.70
CA GLU A 146 -27.95 17.82 -14.48
C GLU A 146 -28.75 17.10 -13.38
N GLY A 147 -30.04 17.40 -13.23
CA GLY A 147 -30.89 16.73 -12.25
C GLY A 147 -31.06 15.25 -12.55
N ASP A 148 -31.28 14.92 -13.82
CA ASP A 148 -31.36 13.54 -14.30
C ASP A 148 -30.00 12.81 -14.17
N TYR A 149 -28.88 13.51 -14.36
CA TYR A 149 -27.54 12.96 -14.12
C TYR A 149 -27.30 12.60 -12.66
N LEU A 150 -27.62 13.51 -11.73
CA LEU A 150 -27.45 13.26 -10.30
C LEU A 150 -28.34 12.11 -9.82
N ARG A 151 -29.57 12.00 -10.35
CA ARG A 151 -30.46 10.86 -10.08
C ARG A 151 -29.87 9.53 -10.55
N VAL A 152 -29.38 9.45 -11.79
CA VAL A 152 -28.73 8.24 -12.33
C VAL A 152 -27.48 7.88 -11.52
N LEU A 153 -26.68 8.89 -11.14
CA LEU A 153 -25.50 8.69 -10.31
C LEU A 153 -25.87 8.12 -8.95
N GLU A 154 -26.88 8.69 -8.27
CA GLU A 154 -27.37 8.22 -6.97
C GLU A 154 -27.82 6.75 -7.04
N GLU A 155 -28.65 6.39 -8.01
CA GLU A 155 -29.13 5.01 -8.22
C GLU A 155 -27.97 4.01 -8.38
N ASN A 156 -26.94 4.40 -9.14
CA ASN A 156 -25.75 3.56 -9.35
C ASN A 156 -24.81 3.53 -8.13
N MET A 157 -24.73 4.61 -7.36
CA MET A 157 -24.00 4.64 -6.10
C MET A 157 -24.65 3.71 -5.06
N GLU A 158 -25.98 3.73 -4.94
CA GLU A 158 -26.70 2.79 -4.08
C GLU A 158 -26.49 1.34 -4.49
N LEU A 159 -26.55 1.06 -5.80
CA LEU A 159 -26.28 -0.27 -6.34
C LEU A 159 -24.86 -0.72 -5.99
N SER A 160 -23.88 0.16 -6.13
CA SER A 160 -22.49 -0.09 -5.77
C SER A 160 -22.35 -0.42 -4.29
N ALA A 161 -23.01 0.34 -3.40
CA ALA A 161 -23.03 0.04 -1.96
C ALA A 161 -23.63 -1.34 -1.66
N ARG A 162 -24.71 -1.74 -2.35
CA ARG A 162 -25.30 -3.09 -2.22
C ARG A 162 -24.33 -4.18 -2.67
N ILE A 163 -23.62 -3.99 -3.77
CA ILE A 163 -22.59 -4.92 -4.28
C ILE A 163 -21.47 -5.09 -3.25
N LEU A 164 -20.92 -3.99 -2.75
CA LEU A 164 -19.82 -3.98 -1.78
C LEU A 164 -20.23 -4.67 -0.47
N ARG A 165 -21.43 -4.41 0.05
CA ARG A 165 -21.97 -5.09 1.24
C ARG A 165 -22.17 -6.59 1.02
N LYS A 166 -22.62 -7.01 -0.16
CA LYS A 166 -22.73 -8.44 -0.51
C LYS A 166 -21.36 -9.11 -0.53
N LYS A 167 -20.34 -8.47 -1.11
CA LYS A 167 -18.96 -8.98 -1.08
C LYS A 167 -18.45 -9.15 0.35
N TRP A 168 -18.65 -8.15 1.21
CA TRP A 168 -18.25 -8.22 2.61
C TRP A 168 -18.80 -9.46 3.31
N LYS A 169 -20.13 -9.63 3.26
CA LYS A 169 -20.82 -10.78 3.87
C LYS A 169 -20.35 -12.12 3.30
N LEU A 170 -20.08 -12.17 1.99
CA LEU A 170 -19.54 -13.37 1.34
C LEU A 170 -18.14 -13.71 1.88
N ILE A 171 -17.23 -12.72 1.96
CA ILE A 171 -15.88 -12.94 2.48
C ILE A 171 -15.93 -13.33 3.95
N GLU A 172 -16.76 -12.69 4.77
CA GLU A 172 -16.97 -13.06 6.17
C GLU A 172 -17.38 -14.54 6.30
N LYS A 173 -18.37 -14.98 5.51
CA LYS A 173 -18.80 -16.38 5.49
C LYS A 173 -17.66 -17.31 5.09
N ARG A 174 -16.87 -16.92 4.07
CA ARG A 174 -15.76 -17.74 3.57
C ARG A 174 -14.61 -17.87 4.56
N LEU A 175 -14.28 -16.78 5.27
CA LEU A 175 -13.32 -16.79 6.37
C LEU A 175 -13.74 -17.77 7.47
N LYS A 176 -14.99 -17.67 7.95
CA LYS A 176 -15.55 -18.57 8.99
C LYS A 176 -15.57 -20.03 8.55
N SER A 177 -15.83 -20.29 7.27
CA SER A 177 -15.87 -21.65 6.72
C SER A 177 -14.50 -22.22 6.35
N GLY A 178 -13.39 -21.50 6.58
CA GLY A 178 -12.04 -21.96 6.24
C GLY A 178 -11.72 -22.05 4.74
N HIS A 179 -12.59 -21.52 3.86
CA HIS A 179 -12.41 -21.63 2.40
C HIS A 179 -11.36 -20.65 1.85
N LEU A 180 -10.81 -19.77 2.68
CA LEU A 180 -9.75 -18.84 2.34
C LEU A 180 -8.49 -19.21 3.15
N PRO A 181 -7.81 -20.32 2.82
CA PRO A 181 -6.81 -20.93 3.71
C PRO A 181 -5.65 -19.98 4.09
N LEU A 182 -5.26 -19.08 3.19
CA LEU A 182 -4.21 -18.07 3.46
C LEU A 182 -4.69 -16.91 4.35
N CYS A 183 -5.99 -16.73 4.51
CA CYS A 183 -6.59 -15.64 5.29
C CYS A 183 -7.26 -16.12 6.58
N SER A 184 -7.80 -17.34 6.58
CA SER A 184 -8.58 -17.94 7.66
C SER A 184 -7.72 -18.45 8.82
N GLY A 185 -6.39 -18.44 8.69
CA GLY A 185 -5.48 -18.89 9.74
C GLY A 185 -5.40 -17.91 10.91
N GLU A 186 -4.90 -18.41 12.03
CA GLU A 186 -4.65 -17.65 13.25
C GLU A 186 -3.20 -17.88 13.72
N ILE A 187 -2.61 -16.84 14.31
CA ILE A 187 -1.29 -16.91 14.95
C ILE A 187 -1.48 -16.41 16.39
N ASN A 188 -1.16 -17.24 17.38
CA ASN A 188 -1.36 -16.94 18.81
C ASN A 188 -2.79 -16.48 19.15
N GLY A 189 -3.80 -17.12 18.53
CA GLY A 189 -5.22 -16.78 18.72
C GLY A 189 -5.66 -15.46 18.07
N ARG A 190 -4.81 -14.83 17.26
CA ARG A 190 -5.14 -13.64 16.47
C ARG A 190 -5.34 -14.01 15.00
N PRO A 191 -6.45 -13.60 14.35
CA PRO A 191 -6.63 -13.81 12.92
C PRO A 191 -5.54 -13.14 12.10
N ILE A 192 -4.97 -13.87 11.12
CA ILE A 192 -3.99 -13.34 10.17
C ILE A 192 -4.63 -12.23 9.32
N PHE A 193 -5.89 -12.44 8.92
CA PHE A 193 -6.66 -11.48 8.12
C PHE A 193 -7.77 -10.85 8.94
N ASN A 194 -7.66 -9.55 9.20
CA ASN A 194 -8.72 -8.80 9.87
C ASN A 194 -9.66 -8.17 8.82
N LEU A 195 -10.87 -8.72 8.69
CA LEU A 195 -11.86 -8.21 7.73
C LEU A 195 -12.23 -6.74 7.99
N LYS A 196 -12.29 -6.31 9.25
CA LYS A 196 -12.58 -4.91 9.63
C LYS A 196 -11.48 -3.95 9.20
N SER A 197 -10.28 -4.46 8.97
CA SER A 197 -9.16 -3.64 8.53
C SER A 197 -9.17 -3.36 7.02
N GLN A 198 -10.06 -3.98 6.25
CA GLN A 198 -10.06 -3.90 4.79
C GLN A 198 -10.90 -2.75 4.25
N ASN A 199 -10.52 -2.27 3.07
CA ASN A 199 -11.24 -1.24 2.35
C ASN A 199 -12.21 -1.80 1.31
N LEU A 200 -13.33 -1.11 1.12
CA LEU A 200 -14.23 -1.24 -0.01
C LEU A 200 -14.22 0.10 -0.75
N SER A 201 -14.16 0.10 -2.08
CA SER A 201 -14.15 1.33 -2.86
C SER A 201 -15.20 1.32 -3.96
N VAL A 202 -15.75 2.49 -4.22
CA VAL A 202 -16.42 2.81 -5.48
C VAL A 202 -15.40 3.60 -6.29
#